data_AF-A0A6A7LVG8-F1
#
_entry.id   AF-A0A6A7LVG8-F1
#
_cell.length_a   1.000
_cell.length_b   1.000
_cell.length_c   1.000
_cell.angle_alpha   90.00
_cell.angle_beta   90.00
_cell.angle_gamma   90.00
#
_symmetry.space_group_name_H-M   'P 1'
#
loop_
_entity.id
_entity.type
_entity.pdbx_description
1 polymer ?
#
loop_
_entity_poly.entity_id
_entity_poly.type
_entity_poly.pdbx_seq_one_letter_code
_entity_poly.pdbx_strand_id
1 'polypeptide(L)'
;MANEQADRASVSAVRFFDVADALRERESYGQADIPGRVDMATSDKCYVAFFQTKPRGGETHVHSHPDSDQILFVLKGECTVEGLSARYVLAEQQGVLIPAGVNYGFTNMTNEDLMFLSIRTESTGGRRVAYVPNVPSDVQFKIPEMEIGARGIGRELYVYALDRRTIGVSPLLLEEWNRAAILRMNCEYERRDAYTLANLPERMAQWYQVDDVTDTDYRIITDPERTRVRIDLSPIIDRRSKNS
;
A
#
# COMPACT_ATOMS: atom_id res chain seq x y z
N MET A 1 35.04 28.17 -21.53
CA MET A 1 35.42 26.73 -21.56
C MET A 1 36.23 26.38 -20.32
N ALA A 2 35.59 26.34 -19.14
CA ALA A 2 36.17 25.82 -17.90
C ALA A 2 35.07 25.80 -16.82
N ASN A 3 34.13 24.84 -16.87
CA ASN A 3 33.41 24.41 -15.66
C ASN A 3 32.62 23.08 -15.79
N GLU A 4 32.90 22.24 -16.78
CA GLU A 4 32.16 20.96 -16.97
C GLU A 4 32.91 19.73 -16.42
N GLN A 5 33.95 19.93 -15.60
CA GLN A 5 34.85 18.85 -15.19
C GLN A 5 35.00 18.69 -13.67
N ALA A 6 33.97 19.04 -12.90
CA ALA A 6 33.95 18.88 -11.44
C ALA A 6 32.91 17.88 -10.91
N ASP A 7 32.19 17.15 -11.77
CA ASP A 7 31.07 16.29 -11.33
C ASP A 7 31.32 14.78 -11.49
N ARG A 8 32.57 14.39 -11.72
CA ARG A 8 32.99 12.97 -11.76
C ARG A 8 33.92 12.65 -10.60
N ALA A 9 33.37 12.55 -9.39
CA ALA A 9 33.77 11.59 -8.36
C ALA A 9 33.07 11.91 -7.02
N SER A 10 31.87 11.36 -6.80
CA SER A 10 31.55 10.86 -5.46
C SER A 10 30.93 9.48 -5.62
N VAL A 11 31.78 8.46 -5.65
CA VAL A 11 31.32 7.13 -5.24
C VAL A 11 30.94 7.30 -3.78
N SER A 12 29.64 7.28 -3.48
CA SER A 12 29.16 7.50 -2.11
C SER A 12 29.89 6.53 -1.19
N ALA A 13 30.69 7.04 -0.26
CA ALA A 13 31.37 6.20 0.72
C ALA A 13 30.33 5.28 1.38
N VAL A 14 30.66 3.98 1.47
CA VAL A 14 29.82 3.02 2.19
C VAL A 14 29.64 3.55 3.61
N ARG A 15 28.38 3.79 3.99
CA ARG A 15 28.02 4.22 5.34
C ARG A 15 27.73 2.97 6.17
N PHE A 16 28.52 2.76 7.21
CA PHE A 16 28.25 1.73 8.21
C PHE A 16 27.33 2.32 9.28
N PHE A 17 26.27 1.60 9.62
CA PHE A 17 25.35 1.95 10.69
C PHE A 17 25.47 0.92 11.79
N ASP A 18 25.99 1.32 12.95
CA ASP A 18 25.99 0.49 14.14
C ASP A 18 24.70 0.75 14.93
N VAL A 19 23.79 -0.23 14.86
CA VAL A 19 22.48 -0.16 15.52
C VAL A 19 22.63 -0.19 17.04
N ALA A 20 23.62 -0.91 17.57
CA ALA A 20 23.81 -1.02 19.01
C ALA A 20 24.31 0.31 19.61
N ASP A 21 25.23 0.99 18.92
CA ASP A 21 25.65 2.35 19.28
C ASP A 21 24.47 3.33 19.22
N ALA A 22 23.70 3.33 18.13
CA ALA A 22 22.58 4.24 17.95
C ALA A 22 21.47 4.06 19.00
N LEU A 23 21.18 2.83 19.41
CA LEU A 23 20.23 2.55 20.49
C LEU A 23 20.71 3.10 21.83
N ARG A 24 22.00 2.89 22.17
CA ARG A 24 22.61 3.40 23.41
C ARG A 24 22.58 4.92 23.50
N GLU A 25 22.88 5.61 22.40
CA GLU A 25 22.82 7.07 22.35
C GLU A 25 21.40 7.58 22.60
N ARG A 26 20.38 6.99 21.94
CA ARG A 26 18.98 7.42 22.12
C ARG A 26 18.45 7.19 23.54
N GLU A 27 18.81 6.08 24.18
CA GLU A 27 18.46 5.83 25.59
C GLU A 27 19.12 6.86 26.52
N SER A 28 20.36 7.27 26.23
CA SER A 28 21.12 8.22 27.05
C SER A 28 20.58 9.65 26.97
N TYR A 29 20.02 10.05 25.82
CA TYR A 29 19.49 11.41 25.60
C TYR A 29 17.98 11.55 25.87
N GLY A 30 17.26 10.48 26.24
CA GLY A 30 15.82 10.52 26.48
C GLY A 30 14.98 10.91 25.26
N GLN A 31 15.52 10.73 24.04
CA GLN A 31 14.98 11.24 22.77
C GLN A 31 14.15 10.21 21.97
N ALA A 32 13.80 9.06 22.57
CA ALA A 32 13.07 8.03 21.84
C ALA A 32 11.55 8.30 21.92
N ASP A 33 11.00 9.01 20.92
CA ASP A 33 9.54 9.07 20.69
C ASP A 33 8.93 7.66 20.52
N ILE A 34 9.74 6.70 20.05
CA ILE A 34 9.42 5.27 19.97
C ILE A 34 10.64 4.48 20.48
N PRO A 35 10.55 3.79 21.63
CA PRO A 35 11.63 2.95 22.15
C PRO A 35 12.06 1.86 21.16
N GLY A 36 13.36 1.62 21.05
CA GLY A 36 13.92 0.56 20.20
C GLY A 36 13.96 0.86 18.69
N ARG A 37 13.58 2.07 18.26
CA ARG A 37 13.65 2.51 16.85
C ARG A 37 14.96 3.23 16.55
N VAL A 38 15.57 2.91 15.42
CA VAL A 38 16.70 3.64 14.84
C VAL A 38 16.40 3.97 13.38
N ASP A 39 16.43 5.26 13.05
CA ASP A 39 16.24 5.75 11.69
C ASP A 39 17.58 5.61 10.96
N MET A 40 17.68 4.67 10.01
CA MET A 40 18.94 4.30 9.37
C MET A 40 19.22 5.13 8.12
N ALA A 41 18.22 5.29 7.25
CA ALA A 41 18.39 6.05 6.02
C ALA A 41 17.10 6.77 5.65
N THR A 42 17.22 8.00 5.20
CA THR A 42 16.10 8.81 4.70
C THR A 42 16.49 9.48 3.40
N SER A 43 15.58 9.48 2.44
CA SER A 43 15.69 10.22 1.18
C SER A 43 14.34 10.80 0.78
N ASP A 44 14.28 11.38 -0.42
CA ASP A 44 13.05 11.84 -1.07
C ASP A 44 12.15 10.68 -1.52
N LYS A 45 12.60 9.43 -1.46
CA LYS A 45 11.91 8.26 -2.01
C LYS A 45 11.86 7.05 -1.07
N CYS A 46 12.74 7.00 -0.09
CA CYS A 46 12.91 5.83 0.76
C CYS A 46 13.19 6.24 2.19
N TYR A 47 12.58 5.50 3.10
CA TYR A 47 12.81 5.56 4.52
C TYR A 47 13.12 4.16 5.03
N VAL A 48 14.25 3.99 5.72
CA VAL A 48 14.67 2.73 6.32
C VAL A 48 14.85 2.94 7.82
N ALA A 49 14.19 2.11 8.61
CA ALA A 49 14.36 2.08 10.05
C ALA A 49 14.53 0.66 10.56
N PHE A 50 15.35 0.54 11.60
CA PHE A 50 15.45 -0.63 12.44
C PHE A 50 14.53 -0.49 13.65
N PHE A 51 13.94 -1.61 14.05
CA PHE A 51 13.14 -1.72 15.27
C PHE A 51 13.58 -2.93 16.10
N GLN A 52 13.80 -2.69 17.39
CA GLN A 52 13.86 -3.72 18.43
C GLN A 52 12.61 -3.62 19.30
N THR A 53 11.83 -4.71 19.32
CA THR A 53 10.55 -4.78 20.04
C THR A 53 10.62 -5.86 21.11
N LYS A 54 10.44 -5.46 22.37
CA LYS A 54 10.42 -6.37 23.52
C LYS A 54 9.24 -7.36 23.46
N PRO A 55 9.30 -8.48 24.20
CA PRO A 55 8.18 -9.38 24.39
C PRO A 55 6.87 -8.65 24.70
N ARG A 56 5.79 -9.03 24.00
CA ARG A 56 4.45 -8.42 24.10
C ARG A 56 4.39 -6.94 23.74
N GLY A 57 5.44 -6.39 23.13
CA GLY A 57 5.46 -5.07 22.54
C GLY A 57 5.00 -5.07 21.09
N GLY A 58 4.93 -3.88 20.49
CA GLY A 58 4.50 -3.66 19.12
C GLY A 58 3.50 -2.53 19.05
N GLU A 59 2.73 -2.51 17.97
CA GLU A 59 1.69 -1.53 17.75
C GLU A 59 0.42 -1.90 18.51
N THR A 60 -0.21 -0.89 19.12
CA THR A 60 -1.44 -1.07 19.90
C THR A 60 -2.70 -1.00 19.05
N HIS A 61 -2.58 -0.51 17.82
CA HIS A 61 -3.71 -0.31 16.90
C HIS A 61 -3.31 -0.67 15.48
N VAL A 62 -4.20 -1.37 14.78
CA VAL A 62 -4.14 -1.54 13.33
C VAL A 62 -4.30 -0.17 12.68
N HIS A 63 -3.37 0.18 11.79
CA HIS A 63 -3.36 1.45 11.08
C HIS A 63 -2.93 1.25 9.62
N SER A 64 -3.02 2.30 8.81
CA SER A 64 -2.59 2.25 7.41
C SER A 64 -1.70 3.44 7.05
N HIS A 65 -0.79 3.23 6.11
CA HIS A 65 -0.13 4.32 5.40
C HIS A 65 -0.78 4.49 4.02
N PRO A 66 -1.69 5.47 3.81
CA PRO A 66 -2.49 5.60 2.59
C PRO A 66 -1.63 5.75 1.32
N ASP A 67 -0.47 6.38 1.43
CA ASP A 67 0.39 6.72 0.31
C ASP A 67 1.83 6.23 0.52
N SER A 68 2.04 5.11 1.22
CA SER A 68 3.38 4.55 1.41
C SER A 68 3.31 3.04 1.41
N ASP A 69 4.05 2.42 0.49
CA ASP A 69 4.30 0.98 0.55
C ASP A 69 5.33 0.73 1.65
N GLN A 70 5.15 -0.37 2.39
CA GLN A 70 6.04 -0.75 3.47
C GLN A 70 6.43 -2.21 3.38
N ILE A 71 7.71 -2.49 3.57
CA ILE A 71 8.22 -3.84 3.78
C ILE A 71 8.62 -3.96 5.24
N LEU A 72 8.09 -4.98 5.92
CA LEU A 72 8.64 -5.47 7.17
C LEU A 72 9.52 -6.67 6.87
N PHE A 73 10.75 -6.68 7.36
CA PHE A 73 11.69 -7.80 7.18
C PHE A 73 12.31 -8.20 8.51
N VAL A 74 12.04 -9.42 8.96
CA VAL A 74 12.49 -9.92 10.27
C VAL A 74 13.96 -10.32 10.20
N LEU A 75 14.77 -9.69 11.03
CA LEU A 75 16.19 -10.01 11.17
C LEU A 75 16.42 -11.08 12.23
N LYS A 76 15.69 -11.01 13.35
CA LYS A 76 15.78 -11.94 14.47
C LYS A 76 14.43 -12.06 15.19
N GLY A 77 14.10 -13.26 15.65
CA GLY A 77 12.86 -13.54 16.38
C GLY A 77 11.65 -13.76 15.46
N GLU A 78 10.45 -13.51 16.00
CA GLU A 78 9.18 -13.75 15.30
C GLU A 78 8.28 -12.51 15.36
N CYS A 79 7.73 -12.12 14.22
CA CYS A 79 6.82 -10.98 14.09
C CYS A 79 5.42 -11.48 13.73
N THR A 80 4.44 -11.19 14.59
CA THR A 80 3.03 -11.34 14.22
C THR A 80 2.58 -10.06 13.51
N VAL A 81 2.06 -10.19 12.29
CA VAL A 81 1.46 -9.10 11.52
C VAL A 81 -0.04 -9.34 11.39
N GLU A 82 -0.84 -8.39 11.85
CA GLU A 82 -2.29 -8.47 11.86
C GLU A 82 -2.88 -7.44 10.88
N GLY A 83 -3.51 -7.92 9.82
CA GLY A 83 -4.39 -7.11 8.99
C GLY A 83 -5.84 -7.17 9.48
N LEU A 84 -6.73 -6.40 8.85
CA LEU A 84 -8.16 -6.37 9.22
C LEU A 84 -8.87 -7.73 9.21
N SER A 85 -8.33 -8.71 8.50
CA SER A 85 -8.98 -10.00 8.33
C SER A 85 -8.02 -11.19 8.35
N ALA A 86 -6.71 -10.96 8.43
CA ALA A 86 -5.73 -12.03 8.38
C ALA A 86 -4.61 -11.74 9.37
N ARG A 87 -4.04 -12.81 9.92
CA ARG A 87 -2.87 -12.77 10.80
C ARG A 87 -1.79 -13.65 10.20
N TYR A 88 -0.61 -13.09 10.08
CA TYR A 88 0.58 -13.75 9.56
C TYR A 88 1.65 -13.78 10.63
N VAL A 89 2.42 -14.85 10.66
CA VAL A 89 3.58 -14.99 11.54
C VAL A 89 4.81 -15.08 10.65
N LEU A 90 5.72 -14.14 10.82
CA LEU A 90 6.97 -14.02 10.07
C LEU A 90 8.12 -14.49 10.96
N ALA A 91 8.85 -15.50 10.50
CA ALA A 91 10.09 -15.95 11.11
C ALA A 91 11.29 -15.13 10.59
N GLU A 92 12.48 -15.40 11.15
CA GLU A 92 13.73 -14.82 10.70
C GLU A 92 13.92 -14.95 9.18
N GLN A 93 14.44 -13.88 8.57
CA GLN A 93 14.69 -13.76 7.13
C GLN A 93 13.43 -13.79 6.25
N GLN A 94 12.25 -13.69 6.86
CA GLN A 94 10.99 -13.48 6.14
C GLN A 94 10.59 -12.01 6.17
N GLY A 95 9.82 -11.63 5.17
CA GLY A 95 9.22 -10.31 5.13
C GLY A 95 7.85 -10.31 4.51
N VAL A 96 7.14 -9.20 4.71
CA VAL A 96 5.83 -8.94 4.10
C VAL A 96 5.85 -7.57 3.46
N LEU A 97 5.29 -7.50 2.25
CA LEU A 97 4.94 -6.24 1.62
C LEU A 97 3.54 -5.84 2.09
N ILE A 98 3.44 -4.60 2.54
CA ILE A 98 2.22 -3.96 3.01
C ILE A 98 1.97 -2.80 2.05
N PRO A 99 1.09 -2.99 1.05
CA PRO A 99 0.81 -1.96 0.07
C PRO A 99 0.22 -0.69 0.70
N ALA A 100 0.46 0.44 0.04
CA ALA A 100 -0.12 1.72 0.40
C ALA A 100 -1.66 1.60 0.51
N GLY A 101 -2.16 2.06 1.66
CA GLY A 101 -3.56 2.01 2.04
C GLY A 101 -3.97 0.75 2.79
N VAL A 102 -3.14 -0.30 2.89
CA VAL A 102 -3.50 -1.52 3.62
C VAL A 102 -3.39 -1.30 5.13
N ASN A 103 -4.44 -1.70 5.85
CA ASN A 103 -4.48 -1.67 7.30
C ASN A 103 -3.71 -2.87 7.87
N TYR A 104 -2.75 -2.59 8.75
CA TYR A 104 -1.96 -3.60 9.45
C TYR A 104 -1.56 -3.12 10.85
N GLY A 105 -1.20 -4.06 11.71
CA GLY A 105 -0.42 -3.83 12.92
C GLY A 105 0.63 -4.92 13.05
N PHE A 106 1.70 -4.69 13.81
CA PHE A 106 2.63 -5.74 14.18
C PHE A 106 2.76 -5.89 15.70
N THR A 107 3.02 -7.11 16.16
CA THR A 107 3.21 -7.43 17.57
C THR A 107 4.25 -8.52 17.74
N ASN A 108 5.11 -8.37 18.75
CA ASN A 108 5.98 -9.45 19.21
C ASN A 108 5.22 -10.30 20.25
N MET A 109 4.69 -11.44 19.83
CA MET A 109 3.91 -12.33 20.69
C MET A 109 4.76 -13.33 21.46
N THR A 110 6.08 -13.31 21.28
CA THR A 110 7.01 -14.27 21.88
C THR A 110 7.57 -13.78 23.22
N ASN A 111 8.45 -14.59 23.81
CA ASN A 111 9.20 -14.25 25.02
C ASN A 111 10.63 -13.77 24.72
N GLU A 112 10.99 -13.59 23.44
CA GLU A 112 12.29 -13.11 23.00
C GLU A 112 12.16 -11.73 22.34
N ASP A 113 13.25 -10.98 22.24
CA ASP A 113 13.26 -9.72 21.50
C ASP A 113 13.10 -9.96 20.00
N LEU A 114 12.22 -9.17 19.38
CA LEU A 114 12.04 -9.11 17.93
C LEU A 114 12.90 -7.99 17.36
N MET A 115 13.64 -8.27 16.29
CA MET A 115 14.41 -7.29 15.53
C MET A 115 14.00 -7.34 14.06
N PHE A 116 13.64 -6.20 13.48
CA PHE A 116 13.22 -6.14 12.07
C PHE A 116 13.55 -4.80 11.43
N LEU A 117 13.56 -4.78 10.10
CA LEU A 117 13.63 -3.58 9.29
C LEU A 117 12.23 -3.19 8.82
N SER A 118 11.92 -1.90 8.92
CA SER A 118 10.82 -1.25 8.20
C SER A 118 11.42 -0.44 7.07
N ILE A 119 11.06 -0.77 5.83
CA ILE A 119 11.50 -0.08 4.62
C ILE A 119 10.25 0.50 3.97
N ARG A 120 10.20 1.80 3.77
CA ARG A 120 8.99 2.51 3.32
C ARG A 120 9.28 3.43 2.15
N THR A 121 8.28 3.61 1.29
CA THR A 121 8.28 4.69 0.30
C THR A 121 7.79 5.97 0.97
N GLU A 122 8.72 6.78 1.48
CA GLU A 122 8.41 8.03 2.19
C GLU A 122 9.45 9.08 1.80
N SER A 123 9.01 10.32 1.67
CA SER A 123 9.89 11.47 1.41
C SER A 123 10.10 12.29 2.68
N THR A 124 11.25 12.95 2.77
CA THR A 124 11.59 13.87 3.87
C THR A 124 10.48 14.91 4.10
N GLY A 125 10.02 15.04 5.36
CA GLY A 125 8.91 15.92 5.74
C GLY A 125 7.59 15.21 6.04
N GLY A 126 7.58 13.87 6.13
CA GLY A 126 6.38 13.08 6.43
C GLY A 126 5.40 12.98 5.25
N ARG A 127 5.85 13.42 4.06
CA ARG A 127 5.06 13.31 2.84
C ARG A 127 5.24 11.89 2.32
N ARG A 128 4.19 11.09 2.50
CA ARG A 128 4.07 9.71 2.06
C ARG A 128 4.01 9.70 0.54
N VAL A 129 4.94 9.00 -0.11
CA VAL A 129 5.02 8.92 -1.58
C VAL A 129 4.86 7.46 -1.96
N ALA A 130 3.69 7.10 -2.48
CA ALA A 130 3.52 5.81 -3.13
C ALA A 130 4.25 5.87 -4.47
N TYR A 131 4.80 4.74 -4.94
CA TYR A 131 5.50 4.69 -6.23
C TYR A 131 4.61 5.19 -7.38
N VAL A 132 3.29 5.01 -7.23
CA VAL A 132 2.29 5.72 -8.00
C VAL A 132 1.27 6.35 -7.04
N PRO A 133 0.97 7.66 -7.14
CA PRO A 133 0.09 8.36 -6.22
C PRO A 133 -1.32 7.73 -6.16
N ASN A 134 -1.93 7.78 -4.97
CA ASN A 134 -3.35 7.48 -4.80
C ASN A 134 -4.19 8.73 -5.10
N VAL A 135 -4.16 9.14 -6.37
CA VAL A 135 -4.96 10.25 -6.90
C VAL A 135 -5.94 9.73 -7.96
N PRO A 136 -7.07 10.41 -8.18
CA PRO A 136 -7.98 10.07 -9.27
C PRO A 136 -7.27 10.17 -10.62
N SER A 137 -7.55 9.23 -11.52
CA SER A 137 -7.26 9.41 -12.94
C SER A 137 -8.50 9.92 -13.69
N ASP A 138 -8.31 10.24 -14.98
CA ASP A 138 -9.40 10.57 -15.90
C ASP A 138 -10.18 9.32 -16.36
N VAL A 139 -9.75 8.11 -16.01
CA VAL A 139 -10.41 6.86 -16.38
C VAL A 139 -11.62 6.64 -15.47
N GLN A 140 -12.82 6.59 -16.05
CA GLN A 140 -14.08 6.43 -15.31
C GLN A 140 -14.85 5.20 -15.75
N PHE A 141 -15.31 4.40 -14.79
CA PHE A 141 -16.25 3.32 -15.04
C PHE A 141 -17.66 3.72 -14.65
N LYS A 142 -18.63 3.37 -15.49
CA LYS A 142 -20.05 3.59 -15.24
C LYS A 142 -20.64 2.33 -14.62
N ILE A 143 -21.00 2.42 -13.34
CA ILE A 143 -21.57 1.30 -12.60
C ILE A 143 -23.05 1.58 -12.36
N PRO A 144 -23.99 0.74 -12.80
CA PRO A 144 -25.41 0.98 -12.53
C PRO A 144 -25.67 1.00 -11.01
N GLU A 145 -26.43 1.98 -10.53
CA GLU A 145 -26.59 2.23 -9.09
C GLU A 145 -27.22 1.04 -8.35
N MET A 146 -28.05 0.26 -9.07
CA MET A 146 -28.68 -0.94 -8.56
C MET A 146 -27.72 -2.12 -8.31
N GLU A 147 -26.49 -2.07 -8.84
CA GLU A 147 -25.49 -3.15 -8.77
C GLU A 147 -24.47 -2.92 -7.64
N ILE A 148 -24.36 -1.68 -7.16
CA ILE A 148 -23.56 -1.30 -5.98
C ILE A 148 -24.48 -0.66 -4.94
N GLY A 149 -25.21 -1.52 -4.23
CA GLY A 149 -26.11 -1.21 -3.15
C GLY A 149 -25.39 -0.60 -1.95
N ALA A 150 -24.89 0.61 -2.09
CA ALA A 150 -24.42 1.46 -0.99
C ALA A 150 -25.62 2.04 -0.21
N ARG A 151 -26.58 1.17 0.15
CA ARG A 151 -27.74 1.52 0.99
C ARG A 151 -27.27 1.65 2.45
N GLY A 152 -26.51 2.71 2.72
CA GLY A 152 -26.37 3.26 4.07
C GLY A 152 -25.08 2.95 4.84
N ILE A 153 -24.12 2.19 4.31
CA ILE A 153 -22.84 1.95 5.02
C ILE A 153 -21.67 2.18 4.04
N GLY A 154 -20.98 3.30 4.20
CA GLY A 154 -19.79 3.69 3.43
C GLY A 154 -20.02 4.96 2.60
N ARG A 155 -19.36 6.06 2.98
CA ARG A 155 -19.20 7.25 2.12
C ARG A 155 -18.14 7.05 1.03
N GLU A 156 -17.37 5.98 1.13
CA GLU A 156 -16.21 5.70 0.29
C GLU A 156 -16.53 4.51 -0.64
N LEU A 157 -15.99 4.55 -1.86
CA LEU A 157 -15.88 3.38 -2.71
C LEU A 157 -14.42 2.94 -2.74
N TYR A 158 -14.19 1.65 -2.66
CA TYR A 158 -12.88 1.04 -2.74
C TYR A 158 -12.72 0.29 -4.06
N VAL A 159 -11.55 0.44 -4.67
CA VAL A 159 -11.17 -0.28 -5.89
C VAL A 159 -10.03 -1.25 -5.56
N TYR A 160 -10.18 -2.48 -6.01
CA TYR A 160 -9.29 -3.61 -5.71
C TYR A 160 -8.72 -4.19 -7.01
N ALA A 161 -7.41 -4.34 -7.12
CA ALA A 161 -6.81 -5.16 -8.18
C ALA A 161 -6.91 -6.63 -7.78
N LEU A 162 -7.76 -7.42 -8.44
CA LEU A 162 -7.93 -8.83 -8.11
C LEU A 162 -6.95 -9.70 -8.89
N ASP A 163 -6.75 -9.40 -10.18
CA ASP A 163 -5.80 -10.10 -11.05
C ASP A 163 -5.33 -9.18 -12.21
N ARG A 164 -4.77 -9.75 -13.29
CA ARG A 164 -4.27 -8.96 -14.45
C ARG A 164 -5.37 -8.35 -15.33
N ARG A 165 -6.63 -8.75 -15.16
CA ARG A 165 -7.76 -8.38 -16.01
C ARG A 165 -9.00 -7.94 -15.22
N THR A 166 -9.03 -8.14 -13.91
CA THR A 166 -10.22 -7.91 -13.10
C THR A 166 -9.96 -6.93 -11.97
N ILE A 167 -10.80 -5.89 -11.89
CA ILE A 167 -10.90 -5.02 -10.71
C ILE A 167 -12.17 -5.32 -9.93
N GLY A 168 -12.13 -5.18 -8.61
CA GLY A 168 -13.30 -5.16 -7.74
C GLY A 168 -13.64 -3.73 -7.35
N VAL A 169 -14.92 -3.38 -7.29
CA VAL A 169 -15.42 -2.12 -6.73
C VAL A 169 -16.45 -2.41 -5.66
N SER A 170 -16.24 -1.88 -4.45
CA SER A 170 -17.10 -2.14 -3.28
C SER A 170 -17.16 -0.93 -2.34
N PRO A 171 -18.32 -0.61 -1.74
CA PRO A 171 -18.42 0.34 -0.63
C PRO A 171 -17.98 -0.29 0.71
N LEU A 172 -17.72 -1.60 0.74
CA LEU A 172 -17.40 -2.34 1.96
C LEU A 172 -15.89 -2.48 2.11
N LEU A 173 -15.36 -1.94 3.22
CA LEU A 173 -13.94 -1.99 3.54
C LEU A 173 -13.44 -3.41 3.89
N LEU A 174 -14.32 -4.24 4.44
CA LEU A 174 -13.99 -5.48 5.16
C LEU A 174 -14.53 -6.72 4.43
N GLU A 175 -13.84 -7.18 3.39
CA GLU A 175 -14.26 -8.38 2.67
C GLU A 175 -13.11 -9.27 2.19
N GLU A 176 -13.45 -10.48 1.76
CA GLU A 176 -12.60 -11.44 1.05
C GLU A 176 -11.76 -10.79 -0.05
N TRP A 177 -12.32 -9.81 -0.78
CA TRP A 177 -11.60 -9.10 -1.85
C TRP A 177 -10.39 -8.34 -1.32
N ASN A 178 -10.45 -7.79 -0.11
CA ASN A 178 -9.29 -7.15 0.50
C ASN A 178 -8.14 -8.15 0.78
N ARG A 179 -8.46 -9.44 1.00
CA ARG A 179 -7.43 -10.49 1.16
C ARG A 179 -6.86 -10.93 -0.18
N ALA A 180 -7.70 -11.00 -1.21
CA ALA A 180 -7.31 -11.44 -2.55
C ALA A 180 -6.67 -10.31 -3.37
N ALA A 181 -6.85 -9.05 -2.97
CA ALA A 181 -6.40 -7.90 -3.72
C ALA A 181 -4.88 -7.75 -3.67
N ILE A 182 -4.31 -7.58 -4.86
CA ILE A 182 -2.91 -7.20 -5.04
C ILE A 182 -2.71 -5.75 -4.59
N LEU A 183 -3.72 -4.91 -4.84
CA LEU A 183 -3.73 -3.47 -4.56
C LEU A 183 -5.14 -3.03 -4.13
N ARG A 184 -5.25 -2.16 -3.11
CA ARG A 184 -6.51 -1.50 -2.71
C ARG A 184 -6.36 0.01 -2.64
N MET A 185 -7.38 0.74 -3.09
CA MET A 185 -7.41 2.20 -3.05
C MET A 185 -8.81 2.75 -2.83
N ASN A 186 -8.87 4.01 -2.39
CA ASN A 186 -10.09 4.78 -2.38
C ASN A 186 -10.36 5.31 -3.79
N CYS A 187 -11.64 5.36 -4.14
CA CYS A 187 -12.14 5.80 -5.43
C CYS A 187 -12.92 7.09 -5.21
N GLU A 188 -12.59 8.13 -5.95
CA GLU A 188 -13.50 9.25 -6.13
C GLU A 188 -14.64 8.83 -7.06
N TYR A 189 -15.85 9.30 -6.78
CA TYR A 189 -17.01 8.95 -7.58
C TYR A 189 -18.08 10.02 -7.56
N GLU A 190 -18.86 10.06 -8.64
CA GLU A 190 -20.05 10.91 -8.78
C GLU A 190 -21.28 10.00 -8.91
N ARG A 191 -22.27 10.16 -8.03
CA ARG A 191 -23.56 9.45 -8.16
C ARG A 191 -24.52 10.23 -9.04
N ARG A 192 -25.17 9.52 -9.94
CA ARG A 192 -26.29 9.99 -10.77
C ARG A 192 -27.48 9.04 -10.61
N ASP A 193 -28.67 9.49 -11.00
CA ASP A 193 -29.91 8.75 -10.73
C ASP A 193 -29.92 7.29 -11.20
N ALA A 194 -29.22 6.97 -12.29
CA ALA A 194 -29.17 5.63 -12.86
C ALA A 194 -27.81 4.90 -12.67
N TYR A 195 -26.75 5.61 -12.32
CA TYR A 195 -25.40 5.06 -12.26
C TYR A 195 -24.46 5.90 -11.41
N THR A 196 -23.41 5.26 -10.91
CA THR A 196 -22.24 5.90 -10.32
C THR A 196 -21.10 5.92 -11.35
N LEU A 197 -20.46 7.08 -11.52
CA LEU A 197 -19.18 7.21 -12.22
C LEU A 197 -18.05 7.06 -11.19
N ALA A 198 -17.31 5.97 -11.28
CA ALA A 198 -16.19 5.67 -10.39
C ALA A 198 -14.87 5.97 -11.11
N ASN A 199 -14.08 6.91 -10.58
CA ASN A 199 -12.75 7.21 -11.09
C ASN A 199 -11.76 6.12 -10.68
N LEU A 200 -11.17 5.45 -11.66
CA LEU A 200 -10.05 4.57 -11.41
C LEU A 200 -8.89 5.41 -10.84
N PRO A 201 -8.26 4.99 -9.73
CA PRO A 201 -7.09 5.71 -9.26
C PRO A 201 -5.92 5.55 -10.25
N GLU A 202 -5.04 6.56 -10.31
CA GLU A 202 -3.94 6.62 -11.30
C GLU A 202 -3.06 5.37 -11.29
N ARG A 203 -2.71 4.82 -10.12
CA ARG A 203 -1.92 3.59 -10.10
C ARG A 203 -2.62 2.38 -10.69
N MET A 204 -3.94 2.32 -10.60
CA MET A 204 -4.71 1.24 -11.20
C MET A 204 -4.78 1.45 -12.72
N ALA A 205 -5.01 2.69 -13.17
CA ALA A 205 -4.93 3.05 -14.57
C ALA A 205 -3.56 2.64 -15.16
N GLN A 206 -2.46 3.01 -14.52
CA GLN A 206 -1.10 2.62 -14.94
C GLN A 206 -0.86 1.10 -14.87
N TRP A 207 -1.32 0.42 -13.82
CA TRP A 207 -1.15 -1.03 -13.66
C TRP A 207 -1.81 -1.82 -14.79
N TYR A 208 -3.06 -1.49 -15.14
CA TYR A 208 -3.76 -2.08 -16.27
C TYR A 208 -3.42 -1.40 -17.61
N GLN A 209 -2.54 -0.40 -17.57
CA GLN A 209 -2.10 0.45 -18.68
C GLN A 209 -3.25 1.18 -19.38
N VAL A 210 -4.38 1.43 -18.72
CA VAL A 210 -5.60 2.01 -19.29
C VAL A 210 -5.57 3.53 -19.20
N ASP A 211 -5.81 4.20 -20.33
CA ASP A 211 -5.78 5.68 -20.41
C ASP A 211 -7.18 6.26 -20.67
N ASP A 212 -8.08 5.45 -21.24
CA ASP A 212 -9.48 5.78 -21.50
C ASP A 212 -10.31 4.49 -21.60
N VAL A 213 -11.58 4.56 -21.23
CA VAL A 213 -12.53 3.43 -21.29
C VAL A 213 -13.90 3.89 -21.78
N THR A 214 -14.50 3.08 -22.64
CA THR A 214 -15.89 3.21 -23.05
C THR A 214 -16.75 2.11 -22.42
N ASP A 215 -18.08 2.23 -22.49
CA ASP A 215 -19.01 1.20 -21.97
C ASP A 215 -18.84 -0.17 -22.66
N THR A 216 -18.12 -0.25 -23.79
CA THR A 216 -17.80 -1.51 -24.48
C THR A 216 -16.47 -2.15 -24.07
N ASP A 217 -15.66 -1.42 -23.30
CA ASP A 217 -14.29 -1.78 -22.94
C ASP A 217 -14.19 -2.64 -21.67
N TYR A 218 -15.30 -2.83 -20.97
CA TYR A 218 -15.37 -3.63 -19.77
C TYR A 218 -16.72 -4.34 -19.63
N ARG A 219 -16.77 -5.34 -18.77
CA ARG A 219 -18.01 -6.01 -18.38
C ARG A 219 -18.19 -5.93 -16.87
N ILE A 220 -19.40 -5.60 -16.45
CA ILE A 220 -19.77 -5.63 -15.04
C ILE A 220 -20.28 -7.02 -14.71
N ILE A 221 -19.65 -7.63 -13.72
CA ILE A 221 -20.06 -8.91 -13.13
C ILE A 221 -20.53 -8.59 -11.73
N THR A 222 -21.86 -8.54 -11.56
CA THR A 222 -22.46 -8.21 -10.28
C THR A 222 -22.36 -9.37 -9.30
N ASP A 223 -22.05 -9.05 -8.06
CA ASP A 223 -22.24 -9.97 -6.94
C ASP A 223 -23.74 -10.24 -6.66
N PRO A 224 -24.14 -11.48 -6.29
CA PRO A 224 -25.52 -11.81 -5.97
C PRO A 224 -26.18 -10.90 -4.93
N GLU A 225 -25.41 -10.40 -3.95
CA GLU A 225 -25.90 -9.52 -2.90
C GLU A 225 -26.03 -8.06 -3.36
N ARG A 226 -25.53 -7.74 -4.56
CA ARG A 226 -25.52 -6.40 -5.16
C ARG A 226 -24.91 -5.36 -4.24
N THR A 227 -23.93 -5.75 -3.45
CA THR A 227 -23.16 -4.85 -2.58
C THR A 227 -21.87 -4.41 -3.26
N ARG A 228 -21.45 -5.10 -4.32
CA ARG A 228 -20.16 -4.92 -5.00
C ARG A 228 -20.22 -5.43 -6.44
N VAL A 229 -19.27 -4.99 -7.25
CA VAL A 229 -19.13 -5.43 -8.65
C VAL A 229 -17.69 -5.79 -8.99
N ARG A 230 -17.51 -6.81 -9.82
CA ARG A 230 -16.24 -7.02 -10.53
C ARG A 230 -16.36 -6.38 -11.91
N ILE A 231 -15.30 -5.69 -12.33
CA ILE A 231 -15.19 -5.12 -13.67
C ILE A 231 -14.11 -5.93 -14.39
N ASP A 232 -14.53 -6.67 -15.41
CA ASP A 232 -13.67 -7.46 -16.30
C ASP A 232 -13.18 -6.55 -17.45
N LEU A 233 -11.87 -6.32 -17.48
CA LEU A 233 -11.15 -5.49 -18.44
C LEU A 233 -10.63 -6.31 -19.64
N SER A 234 -10.97 -7.59 -19.76
CA SER A 234 -10.60 -8.40 -20.92
C SER A 234 -10.95 -7.74 -22.27
N PRO A 235 -12.11 -7.08 -22.45
CA PRO A 235 -12.42 -6.44 -23.74
C PRO A 235 -11.39 -5.39 -24.17
N ILE A 236 -11.00 -4.47 -23.28
CA ILE A 236 -10.00 -3.43 -23.61
C ILE A 236 -8.60 -4.01 -23.79
N ILE A 237 -8.21 -4.97 -22.95
CA ILE A 237 -6.90 -5.64 -23.04
C ILE A 237 -6.77 -6.39 -24.37
N ASP A 238 -7.78 -7.17 -24.73
CA ASP A 238 -7.79 -7.95 -25.96
C ASP A 238 -7.85 -7.03 -27.20
N ARG A 239 -8.61 -5.92 -27.15
CA ARG A 239 -8.65 -4.91 -28.22
C ARG A 239 -7.25 -4.34 -28.49
N ARG A 240 -6.51 -3.98 -27.44
CA ARG A 240 -5.17 -3.41 -27.56
C ARG A 240 -4.14 -4.43 -28.06
N SER A 241 -4.25 -5.69 -27.63
CA SER A 241 -3.39 -6.76 -28.11
C SER A 241 -3.50 -7.01 -29.63
N LYS A 242 -4.66 -6.72 -30.23
CA LYS A 242 -4.88 -6.84 -31.69
C LYS A 242 -4.35 -5.65 -32.48
N ASN A 243 -4.12 -4.52 -31.83
CA ASN A 243 -3.66 -3.27 -32.43
C ASN A 243 -2.16 -3.01 -32.19
N SER A 244 -1.47 -3.90 -31.47
CA SER A 244 -0.03 -3.88 -31.19
C SER A 244 0.71 -4.82 -32.13
#